data_AF-A0A6L3YUH9-F1
#
_entry.id   AF-A0A6L3YUH9-F1
#
_cell.length_a   1.000
_cell.length_b   1.000
_cell.length_c   1.000
_cell.angle_alpha   90.00
_cell.angle_beta   90.00
_cell.angle_gamma   90.00
#
_symmetry.space_group_name_H-M   'P 1'
#
loop_
_entity.id
_entity.type
_entity.pdbx_description
1 polymer ?
#
loop_
_entity_poly.entity_id
_entity_poly.type
_entity_poly.pdbx_seq_one_letter_code
_entity_poly.pdbx_strand_id
1 'polypeptide(L)'
;MGLTALRHLRNGLSAQETLDKIATAPGIEWRELAIVDRNGATALRQGVHQEPIYASASAPGIVAVGNILRNDQVPAAMVAAALETSDKPVAERLLAALDAALEAGGEIFPLSSAALKVAEYPDFCSIDLRIDQAVEPLGELRNLWKAFEPQMATFVERVLNPDSGGRATNSLEILSSKESRQ
;
A
#
# COMPACT_ATOMS: atom_id res chain seq x y z
N MET A 1 -0.10 15.48 -6.29
CA MET A 1 -0.49 15.80 -4.89
C MET A 1 0.30 14.95 -3.90
N GLY A 2 0.29 13.61 -4.00
CA GLY A 2 1.05 12.72 -3.11
C GLY A 2 2.55 13.03 -2.98
N LEU A 3 3.28 13.22 -4.08
CA LEU A 3 4.72 13.59 -4.02
C LEU A 3 4.98 14.96 -3.36
N THR A 4 4.02 15.87 -3.41
CA THR A 4 4.12 17.16 -2.69
C THR A 4 3.86 16.95 -1.20
N ALA A 5 2.88 16.12 -0.84
CA ALA A 5 2.60 15.75 0.55
C ALA A 5 3.81 15.07 1.21
N LEU A 6 4.44 14.10 0.53
CA LEU A 6 5.65 13.44 1.03
C LEU A 6 6.80 14.42 1.30
N ARG A 7 6.96 15.45 0.46
CA ARG A 7 7.96 16.50 0.68
C ARG A 7 7.69 17.33 1.93
N HIS A 8 6.42 17.64 2.22
CA HIS A 8 6.03 18.34 3.44
C HIS A 8 6.27 17.49 4.70
N LEU A 9 5.88 16.21 4.67
CA LEU A 9 6.16 15.26 5.75
C LEU A 9 7.67 15.09 6.01
N ARG A 10 8.47 15.04 4.94
CA ARG A 10 9.94 14.99 5.04
C ARG A 10 10.51 16.24 5.71
N ASN A 11 9.91 17.41 5.45
CA ASN A 11 10.27 18.68 6.08
C ASN A 11 9.72 18.83 7.52
N GLY A 12 9.10 17.79 8.08
CA GLY A 12 8.69 17.74 9.48
C GLY A 12 7.28 18.23 9.77
N LEU A 13 6.47 18.52 8.75
CA LEU A 13 5.06 18.83 8.95
C LEU A 13 4.30 17.58 9.41
N SER A 14 3.28 17.77 10.25
CA SER A 14 2.30 16.75 10.59
C SER A 14 1.40 16.39 9.41
N ALA A 15 0.61 15.33 9.55
CA ALA A 15 -0.37 14.92 8.54
C ALA A 15 -1.37 16.05 8.23
N GLN A 16 -1.88 16.73 9.27
CA GLN A 16 -2.86 17.81 9.11
C GLN A 16 -2.23 19.06 8.48
N GLU A 17 -1.08 19.52 8.96
CA GLU A 17 -0.38 20.66 8.35
C GLU A 17 -0.03 20.41 6.88
N THR A 18 0.36 19.18 6.56
CA THR A 18 0.62 18.76 5.18
C THR A 18 -0.65 18.84 4.35
N LEU A 19 -1.77 18.32 4.87
CA LEU A 19 -3.05 18.36 4.18
C LEU A 19 -3.50 19.81 3.92
N ASP A 20 -3.40 20.69 4.91
CA ASP A 20 -3.77 22.10 4.81
C ASP A 20 -2.94 22.82 3.74
N LYS A 21 -1.64 22.51 3.64
CA LYS A 21 -0.75 23.05 2.60
C LYS A 21 -1.19 22.65 1.20
N ILE A 22 -1.55 21.38 0.99
CA ILE A 22 -1.90 20.87 -0.34
C ILE A 22 -3.37 21.08 -0.69
N ALA A 23 -4.23 21.39 0.28
CA ALA A 23 -5.65 21.64 0.08
C ALA A 23 -5.94 22.90 -0.77
N THR A 24 -4.92 23.71 -1.05
CA THR A 24 -5.03 24.90 -1.92
C THR A 24 -4.76 24.59 -3.40
N ALA A 25 -4.36 23.36 -3.73
CA ALA A 25 -4.00 22.99 -5.08
C ALA A 25 -5.23 22.96 -6.01
N PRO A 26 -5.10 23.42 -7.27
CA PRO A 26 -6.18 23.34 -8.25
C PRO A 26 -6.72 21.91 -8.41
N GLY A 27 -8.05 21.77 -8.43
CA GLY A 27 -8.72 20.49 -8.62
C GLY A 27 -8.77 19.59 -7.38
N ILE A 28 -8.38 20.09 -6.19
CA ILE A 28 -8.47 19.35 -4.93
C ILE A 28 -9.88 18.78 -4.65
N GLU A 29 -10.93 19.46 -5.09
CA GLU A 29 -12.32 19.02 -4.91
C GLU A 29 -12.68 17.73 -5.67
N TRP A 30 -11.83 17.29 -6.60
CA TRP A 30 -11.96 16.05 -7.37
C TRP A 30 -11.03 14.94 -6.89
N ARG A 31 -10.46 15.07 -5.68
CA ARG A 31 -9.39 14.20 -5.20
C ARG A 31 -9.71 13.67 -3.82
N GLU A 32 -9.38 12.40 -3.63
CA GLU A 32 -9.29 11.76 -2.33
C GLU A 32 -7.83 11.72 -1.90
N LEU A 33 -7.56 12.10 -0.65
CA LEU A 33 -6.21 12.09 -0.08
C LEU A 33 -6.26 11.54 1.33
N ALA A 34 -5.34 10.63 1.63
CA ALA A 34 -5.07 10.14 2.98
C ALA A 34 -3.58 10.28 3.25
N ILE A 35 -3.25 10.76 4.44
CA ILE A 35 -1.89 11.07 4.88
C ILE A 35 -1.67 10.44 6.24
N VAL A 36 -0.55 9.75 6.40
CA VAL A 36 -0.04 9.28 7.70
C VAL A 36 1.32 9.91 7.90
N ASP A 37 1.54 10.57 9.04
CA ASP A 37 2.84 11.14 9.38
C ASP A 37 3.71 10.20 10.21
N ARG A 38 4.95 10.63 10.50
CA ARG A 38 5.96 9.85 11.24
C ARG A 38 5.55 9.49 12.66
N ASN A 39 4.58 10.20 13.24
CA ASN A 39 4.06 9.95 14.58
C ASN A 39 2.81 9.05 14.54
N GLY A 40 2.40 8.61 13.35
CA GLY A 40 1.20 7.82 13.14
C GLY A 40 -0.10 8.62 13.19
N ALA A 41 -0.03 9.96 13.22
CA ALA A 41 -1.22 10.79 13.08
C ALA A 41 -1.69 10.76 11.62
N THR A 42 -3.00 10.78 11.43
CA THR A 42 -3.62 10.66 10.11
C THR A 42 -4.41 11.92 9.78
N ALA A 43 -4.45 12.26 8.49
CA ALA A 43 -5.30 13.32 7.95
C ALA A 43 -5.91 12.84 6.64
N LEU A 44 -7.20 13.11 6.45
CA LEU A 44 -7.94 12.69 5.27
C LEU A 44 -8.67 13.89 4.67
N ARG A 45 -8.74 13.93 3.34
CA ARG A 45 -9.62 14.83 2.60
C ARG A 45 -10.38 14.05 1.55
N GLN A 46 -11.67 14.31 1.59
CA GLN A 46 -12.65 13.87 0.62
C GLN A 46 -13.12 15.10 -0.15
N GLY A 47 -12.79 15.16 -1.44
CA GLY A 47 -13.22 16.24 -2.32
C GLY A 47 -14.73 16.22 -2.53
N VAL A 48 -15.38 17.38 -2.66
CA VAL A 48 -16.85 17.44 -2.77
C VAL A 48 -17.41 16.86 -4.09
N HIS A 49 -16.56 16.55 -5.06
CA HIS A 49 -16.94 15.96 -6.36
C HIS A 49 -16.56 14.48 -6.47
N GLN A 50 -16.44 13.76 -5.36
CA GLN A 50 -16.17 12.33 -5.34
C GLN A 50 -17.38 11.50 -5.75
N GLU A 51 -17.11 10.35 -6.37
CA GLU A 51 -18.14 9.38 -6.73
C GLU A 51 -18.65 8.63 -5.49
N PRO A 52 -19.97 8.54 -5.26
CA PRO A 52 -20.54 7.69 -4.21
C PRO A 52 -20.46 6.19 -4.58
N ILE A 53 -20.42 5.26 -3.63
CA ILE A 53 -20.29 5.42 -2.18
C ILE A 53 -18.81 5.64 -1.84
N TYR A 54 -18.53 6.60 -0.96
CA TYR A 54 -17.20 6.83 -0.40
C TYR A 54 -17.22 6.64 1.12
N ALA A 55 -16.14 6.09 1.66
CA ALA A 55 -16.00 5.86 3.08
C ALA A 55 -14.52 5.88 3.49
N SER A 56 -14.29 6.03 4.78
CA SER A 56 -12.94 5.98 5.35
C SER A 56 -12.98 5.41 6.75
N ALA A 57 -11.91 4.75 7.15
CA ALA A 57 -11.68 4.32 8.52
C ALA A 57 -10.21 4.58 8.89
N SER A 58 -9.94 4.75 10.19
CA SER A 58 -8.58 4.97 10.66
C SER A 58 -8.35 4.36 12.04
N ALA A 59 -7.08 4.07 12.31
CA ALA A 59 -6.53 3.70 13.61
C ALA A 59 -5.13 4.33 13.74
N PRO A 60 -4.47 4.29 14.90
CA PRO A 60 -3.11 4.83 15.03
C PRO A 60 -2.17 4.25 13.97
N GLY A 61 -1.59 5.12 13.12
CA GLY A 61 -0.70 4.74 12.03
C GLY A 61 -1.36 4.04 10.83
N ILE A 62 -2.70 3.96 10.77
CA ILE A 62 -3.45 3.26 9.72
C ILE A 62 -4.58 4.15 9.22
N VAL A 63 -4.72 4.25 7.91
CA VAL A 63 -5.86 4.90 7.26
C VAL A 63 -6.27 4.09 6.04
N ALA A 64 -7.56 3.79 5.94
CA ALA A 64 -8.18 3.17 4.77
C ALA A 64 -9.21 4.15 4.21
N VAL A 65 -9.18 4.36 2.90
CA VAL A 65 -10.08 5.26 2.17
C VAL A 65 -10.49 4.59 0.87
N GLY A 66 -11.67 4.94 0.38
CA GLY A 66 -12.15 4.46 -0.91
C GLY A 66 -13.38 5.21 -1.39
N ASN A 67 -13.54 5.26 -2.70
CA ASN A 67 -14.70 5.73 -3.43
C ASN A 67 -15.20 4.64 -4.38
N ILE A 68 -16.40 4.79 -4.94
CA ILE A 68 -17.02 3.78 -5.82
C ILE A 68 -17.16 2.42 -5.10
N LEU A 69 -17.40 2.46 -3.78
CA LEU A 69 -17.53 1.27 -2.94
C LEU A 69 -18.93 0.65 -3.06
N ARG A 70 -19.05 -0.66 -2.85
CA ARG A 70 -20.38 -1.31 -2.77
C ARG A 70 -21.16 -0.94 -1.51
N ASN A 71 -20.44 -0.62 -0.43
CA ASN A 71 -20.98 -0.23 0.86
C ASN A 71 -19.91 0.53 1.67
N ASP A 72 -20.32 1.12 2.78
CA ASP A 72 -19.47 1.93 3.65
C ASP A 72 -18.63 1.13 4.67
N GLN A 73 -18.82 -0.19 4.75
CA GLN A 73 -18.10 -1.06 5.70
C GLN A 73 -16.72 -1.48 5.18
N VAL A 74 -16.45 -1.33 3.89
CA VAL A 74 -15.20 -1.78 3.25
C VAL A 74 -13.95 -1.22 3.96
N PRO A 75 -13.78 0.10 4.17
CA PRO A 75 -12.58 0.61 4.86
C PRO A 75 -12.48 0.16 6.32
N ALA A 76 -13.61 -0.03 7.02
CA ALA A 76 -13.60 -0.51 8.39
C ALA A 76 -13.08 -1.95 8.49
N ALA A 77 -13.48 -2.82 7.55
CA ALA A 77 -12.95 -4.18 7.44
C ALA A 77 -11.43 -4.18 7.17
N MET A 78 -10.95 -3.29 6.30
CA MET A 78 -9.51 -3.13 6.04
C MET A 78 -8.73 -2.79 7.31
N VAL A 79 -9.21 -1.80 8.08
CA VAL A 79 -8.54 -1.38 9.33
C VAL A 79 -8.57 -2.50 10.37
N ALA A 80 -9.70 -3.19 10.52
CA ALA A 80 -9.82 -4.31 11.45
C ALA A 80 -8.80 -5.42 11.13
N ALA A 81 -8.74 -5.87 9.88
CA ALA A 81 -7.79 -6.90 9.46
C ALA A 81 -6.32 -6.47 9.63
N ALA A 82 -5.99 -5.21 9.36
CA ALA A 82 -4.64 -4.67 9.56
C ALA A 82 -4.21 -4.61 11.04
N LEU A 83 -5.18 -4.46 11.96
CA LEU A 83 -4.96 -4.49 13.40
C LEU A 83 -4.84 -5.93 13.93
N GLU A 84 -5.70 -6.83 13.46
CA GLU A 84 -5.69 -8.26 13.83
C GLU A 84 -4.39 -8.96 13.40
N THR A 85 -3.77 -8.49 12.32
CA THR A 85 -2.50 -9.02 11.80
C THR A 85 -1.29 -8.20 12.24
N SER A 86 -1.41 -7.37 13.27
CA SER A 86 -0.35 -6.44 13.73
C SER A 86 0.99 -7.11 14.10
N ASP A 87 0.98 -8.41 14.39
CA ASP A 87 2.14 -9.26 14.65
C ASP A 87 2.91 -9.70 13.38
N LYS A 88 2.32 -9.50 12.20
CA LYS A 88 2.89 -9.87 10.90
C LYS A 88 3.72 -8.73 10.28
N PRO A 89 4.61 -9.04 9.30
CA PRO A 89 5.26 -8.02 8.49
C PRO A 89 4.26 -7.06 7.85
N VAL A 90 4.64 -5.79 7.65
CA VAL A 90 3.75 -4.74 7.13
C VAL A 90 3.13 -5.10 5.78
N ALA A 91 3.86 -5.82 4.92
CA ALA A 91 3.37 -6.33 3.64
C ALA A 91 2.15 -7.25 3.82
N GLU A 92 2.24 -8.22 4.74
CA GLU A 92 1.15 -9.15 5.02
C GLU A 92 -0.05 -8.46 5.66
N ARG A 93 0.19 -7.46 6.51
CA ARG A 93 -0.88 -6.62 7.10
C ARG A 93 -1.67 -5.87 6.05
N LEU A 94 -0.97 -5.23 5.11
CA LEU A 94 -1.59 -4.49 4.01
C LEU A 94 -2.35 -5.42 3.06
N LEU A 95 -1.78 -6.57 2.73
CA LEU A 95 -2.48 -7.54 1.88
C LEU A 95 -3.70 -8.15 2.58
N ALA A 96 -3.63 -8.43 3.89
CA ALA A 96 -4.78 -8.91 4.66
C ALA A 96 -5.91 -7.87 4.70
N ALA A 97 -5.56 -6.58 4.79
CA ALA A 97 -6.52 -5.49 4.67
C ALA A 97 -7.20 -5.47 3.30
N LEU A 98 -6.47 -5.68 2.20
CA LEU A 98 -7.04 -5.76 0.85
C LEU A 98 -8.00 -6.95 0.69
N ASP A 99 -7.64 -8.13 1.22
CA ASP A 99 -8.51 -9.31 1.19
C ASP A 99 -9.81 -9.05 1.97
N ALA A 100 -9.71 -8.47 3.18
CA ALA A 100 -10.87 -8.11 3.98
C ALA A 100 -11.76 -7.04 3.30
N ALA A 101 -11.17 -6.11 2.56
CA ALA A 101 -11.93 -5.14 1.76
C ALA A 101 -12.78 -5.84 0.69
N LEU A 102 -12.19 -6.80 -0.02
CA LEU A 102 -12.88 -7.56 -1.06
C LEU A 102 -14.00 -8.44 -0.47
N GLU A 103 -13.73 -9.11 0.64
CA GLU A 103 -14.73 -9.91 1.38
C GLU A 103 -15.89 -9.06 1.91
N ALA A 104 -15.61 -7.83 2.35
CA ALA A 104 -16.63 -6.86 2.75
C ALA A 104 -17.46 -6.30 1.58
N GLY A 105 -17.12 -6.65 0.34
CA GLY A 105 -17.86 -6.34 -0.87
C GLY A 105 -17.07 -5.54 -1.91
N GLY A 106 -15.94 -4.94 -1.54
CA GLY A 106 -15.07 -4.20 -2.45
C GLY A 106 -15.76 -3.05 -3.20
N GLU A 107 -15.34 -2.87 -4.46
CA GLU A 107 -15.82 -1.81 -5.35
C GLU A 107 -17.06 -2.24 -6.17
N ILE A 108 -17.83 -1.24 -6.63
CA ILE A 108 -19.02 -1.44 -7.48
C ILE A 108 -18.64 -2.15 -8.79
N PHE A 109 -17.50 -1.78 -9.36
CA PHE A 109 -16.96 -2.40 -10.56
C PHE A 109 -15.97 -3.51 -10.21
N PRO A 110 -15.79 -4.49 -11.11
CA PRO A 110 -14.73 -5.48 -10.94
C PRO A 110 -13.36 -4.81 -10.84
N LEU A 111 -12.51 -5.31 -9.95
CA LEU A 111 -11.13 -4.86 -9.83
C LEU A 111 -10.36 -5.22 -11.11
N SER A 112 -9.59 -4.28 -11.65
CA SER A 112 -8.68 -4.53 -12.78
C SER A 112 -7.21 -4.51 -12.38
N SER A 113 -6.87 -3.86 -11.27
CA SER A 113 -5.48 -3.65 -10.85
C SER A 113 -5.32 -3.76 -9.34
N ALA A 114 -4.12 -4.09 -8.88
CA ALA A 114 -3.76 -4.07 -7.47
C ALA A 114 -2.26 -3.76 -7.32
N ALA A 115 -1.89 -3.11 -6.22
CA ALA A 115 -0.49 -2.78 -5.94
C ALA A 115 -0.18 -2.83 -4.44
N LEU A 116 1.06 -3.18 -4.12
CA LEU A 116 1.62 -3.14 -2.77
C LEU A 116 2.93 -2.35 -2.80
N LYS A 117 3.02 -1.34 -1.94
CA LYS A 117 4.21 -0.50 -1.83
C LYS A 117 4.59 -0.29 -0.37
N VAL A 118 5.84 -0.63 -0.03
CA VAL A 118 6.40 -0.50 1.31
C VAL A 118 7.75 0.20 1.21
N ALA A 119 7.92 1.27 1.99
CA ALA A 119 9.13 2.08 2.06
C ALA A 119 9.68 2.10 3.48
N GLU A 120 10.47 1.09 3.83
CA GLU A 120 11.19 1.01 5.11
C GLU A 120 12.52 1.76 5.09
N TYR A 121 13.04 2.05 3.90
CA TYR A 121 14.31 2.74 3.68
C TYR A 121 14.07 4.15 3.12
N PRO A 122 14.94 5.13 3.43
CA PRO A 122 14.70 6.54 3.09
C PRO A 122 14.68 6.82 1.58
N ASP A 123 15.46 6.07 0.80
CA ASP A 123 15.74 6.40 -0.60
C ASP A 123 15.09 5.45 -1.62
N PHE A 124 14.51 4.33 -1.16
CA PHE A 124 13.84 3.37 -2.05
C PHE A 124 12.77 2.57 -1.32
N CYS A 125 11.87 1.96 -2.09
CA CYS A 125 10.85 1.06 -1.56
C CYS A 125 11.42 -0.36 -1.49
N SER A 126 11.37 -0.98 -0.31
CA SER A 126 11.76 -2.39 -0.12
C SER A 126 10.80 -3.33 -0.86
N ILE A 127 9.56 -2.90 -1.06
CA ILE A 127 8.53 -3.61 -1.81
C ILE A 127 7.82 -2.62 -2.75
N ASP A 128 7.78 -2.90 -4.05
CA ASP A 128 6.99 -2.17 -5.05
C ASP A 128 6.47 -3.18 -6.08
N LEU A 129 5.31 -3.77 -5.78
CA LEU A 129 4.68 -4.83 -6.55
C LEU A 129 3.39 -4.31 -7.16
N ARG A 130 3.17 -4.58 -8.45
CA ARG A 130 2.04 -4.03 -9.20
C ARG A 130 1.50 -5.05 -10.20
N ILE A 131 0.19 -5.20 -10.19
CA ILE A 131 -0.60 -5.85 -11.23
C ILE A 131 -1.44 -4.74 -11.87
N ASP A 132 -1.01 -4.26 -13.03
CA ASP A 132 -1.67 -3.12 -13.69
C ASP A 132 -2.95 -3.53 -14.43
N GLN A 133 -3.07 -4.80 -14.85
CA GLN A 133 -4.28 -5.34 -15.47
C GLN A 133 -4.38 -6.86 -15.29
N ALA A 134 -5.45 -7.32 -14.66
CA ALA A 134 -5.79 -8.74 -14.52
C ALA A 134 -7.29 -8.92 -14.27
N VAL A 135 -7.79 -10.15 -14.44
CA VAL A 135 -9.16 -10.52 -14.06
C VAL A 135 -9.28 -10.64 -12.53
N GLU A 136 -8.25 -11.19 -11.88
CA GLU A 136 -8.18 -11.37 -10.42
C GLU A 136 -6.91 -10.69 -9.86
N PRO A 137 -6.81 -9.35 -9.94
CA PRO A 137 -5.56 -8.64 -9.66
C PRO A 137 -5.05 -8.82 -8.24
N LEU A 138 -5.94 -8.98 -7.24
CA LEU A 138 -5.53 -9.21 -5.86
C LEU A 138 -4.93 -10.61 -5.67
N GLY A 139 -5.50 -11.62 -6.31
CA GLY A 139 -4.94 -12.98 -6.31
C GLY A 139 -3.58 -13.03 -7.00
N GLU A 140 -3.42 -12.33 -8.12
CA GLU A 140 -2.12 -12.20 -8.80
C GLU A 140 -1.10 -11.43 -7.96
N LEU A 141 -1.51 -10.36 -7.27
CA LEU A 141 -0.63 -9.62 -6.36
C LEU A 141 -0.15 -10.51 -5.20
N ARG A 142 -1.04 -11.36 -4.65
CA ARG A 142 -0.68 -12.37 -3.64
C ARG A 142 0.35 -13.36 -4.16
N ASN A 143 0.22 -13.82 -5.39
CA ASN A 143 1.20 -14.73 -6.01
C ASN A 143 2.54 -14.02 -6.25
N LEU A 144 2.51 -12.78 -6.72
CA LEU A 144 3.70 -11.95 -6.92
C LEU A 144 4.43 -11.70 -5.60
N TRP A 145 3.70 -11.40 -4.52
CA TRP A 145 4.27 -11.28 -3.18
C TRP A 145 4.93 -12.57 -2.71
N LYS A 146 4.27 -13.73 -2.81
CA LYS A 146 4.85 -15.04 -2.44
C LYS A 146 6.14 -15.36 -3.20
N ALA A 147 6.22 -14.96 -4.48
CA ALA A 147 7.43 -15.12 -5.28
C ALA A 147 8.55 -14.16 -4.86
N PHE A 148 8.20 -12.93 -4.48
CA PHE A 148 9.16 -11.88 -4.12
C PHE A 148 9.66 -11.98 -2.67
N GLU A 149 8.81 -12.33 -1.71
CA GLU A 149 9.10 -12.34 -0.28
C GLU A 149 10.44 -13.04 0.08
N PRO A 150 10.75 -14.26 -0.43
CA PRO A 150 12.01 -14.93 -0.13
C PRO A 150 13.25 -14.19 -0.66
N GLN A 151 13.08 -13.32 -1.64
CA GLN A 151 14.16 -12.57 -2.29
C GLN A 151 14.33 -11.17 -1.70
N MET A 152 13.35 -10.67 -0.94
CA MET A 152 13.31 -9.29 -0.44
C MET A 152 14.57 -8.90 0.33
N ALA A 153 15.03 -9.74 1.27
CA ALA A 153 16.24 -9.46 2.05
C ALA A 153 17.50 -9.33 1.18
N THR A 154 17.63 -10.20 0.16
CA THR A 154 18.74 -10.13 -0.80
C THR A 154 18.64 -8.87 -1.68
N PHE A 155 17.43 -8.52 -2.12
CA PHE A 155 17.19 -7.29 -2.88
C PHE A 155 17.65 -6.05 -2.08
N VAL A 156 17.20 -5.93 -0.83
CA VAL A 156 17.56 -4.82 0.06
C VAL A 156 19.06 -4.75 0.28
N GLU A 157 19.71 -5.88 0.62
CA GLU A 157 21.16 -5.93 0.86
C GLU A 157 21.94 -5.48 -0.38
N ARG A 158 21.50 -5.84 -1.59
CA ARG A 158 22.15 -5.41 -2.84
C ARG A 158 22.00 -3.92 -3.12
N VAL A 159 20.89 -3.32 -2.71
CA VAL A 159 20.69 -1.86 -2.85
C VAL A 159 21.58 -1.11 -1.85
N LEU A 160 21.66 -1.59 -0.61
CA LEU A 160 22.44 -0.94 0.45
C LEU A 160 23.94 -1.18 0.34
N ASN A 161 24.35 -2.41 0.02
CA ASN A 161 25.73 -2.87 -0.02
C ASN A 161 26.00 -3.67 -1.31
N PRO A 162 26.20 -3.00 -2.46
CA PRO A 162 26.34 -3.67 -3.75
C PRO A 162 27.55 -4.61 -3.84
N ASP A 163 28.59 -4.37 -3.03
CA ASP A 163 29.81 -5.20 -2.99
C ASP A 163 29.61 -6.52 -2.19
N SER A 164 28.71 -6.55 -1.20
CA SER A 164 28.45 -7.72 -0.34
C SER A 164 27.13 -8.44 -0.66
N GLY A 165 26.18 -7.79 -1.34
CA GLY A 165 24.83 -8.35 -1.58
C GLY A 165 24.74 -9.50 -2.58
N GLY A 166 25.87 -9.95 -3.16
CA GLY A 166 25.90 -11.04 -4.13
C GLY A 166 25.28 -10.69 -5.49
N ARG A 167 25.31 -11.64 -6.43
CA ARG A 167 24.79 -11.47 -7.80
C ARG A 167 23.31 -11.84 -7.87
N ALA A 168 22.57 -11.19 -8.79
CA ALA A 168 21.15 -11.49 -9.07
C ALA A 168 20.86 -12.96 -9.40
N THR A 169 21.86 -13.66 -9.95
CA THR A 169 21.77 -15.07 -10.34
C THR A 169 21.46 -16.00 -9.17
N ASN A 170 21.90 -15.66 -7.96
CA ASN A 170 21.65 -16.50 -6.79
C ASN A 170 20.16 -16.53 -6.41
N SER A 171 19.42 -15.44 -6.67
CA SER A 171 17.97 -15.37 -6.44
C SER A 171 17.19 -16.22 -7.45
N LEU A 172 17.67 -16.31 -8.70
CA LEU A 172 17.09 -17.18 -9.73
C LEU A 172 17.36 -18.67 -9.46
N GLU A 173 18.52 -19.02 -8.88
CA GLU A 173 18.84 -20.38 -8.45
C GLU A 173 17.96 -20.86 -7.27
N ILE A 174 17.55 -19.96 -6.37
CA ILE A 174 16.59 -20.27 -5.29
C ILE A 174 15.21 -20.61 -5.87
N LEU A 175 14.80 -19.95 -6.96
CA LEU A 175 13.54 -20.26 -7.65
C LEU A 175 13.63 -21.59 -8.41
N SER A 176 14.71 -21.83 -9.16
CA SER A 176 14.88 -23.06 -9.93
C SER A 176 15.05 -24.31 -9.06
N SER A 177 15.63 -24.16 -7.86
CA SER A 177 15.86 -25.27 -6.91
C SER A 177 14.62 -25.67 -6.11
N LYS A 178 13.57 -24.84 -6.09
CA LYS A 178 12.25 -25.19 -5.52
C LYS A 178 11.34 -25.88 -6.55
N GLU A 179 11.42 -25.52 -7.83
CA GLU A 179 10.68 -26.18 -8.92
C GLU A 179 11.20 -27.60 -9.21
N SER A 180 12.48 -27.88 -8.97
CA SER A 180 13.08 -29.21 -9.18
C SER A 180 12.88 -30.20 -8.01
N ARG A 181 12.01 -29.87 -7.04
CA ARG A 181 11.59 -30.76 -5.93
C ARG A 181 10.10 -31.11 -5.94
N GLN A 182 9.44 -31.01 -7.10
CA GLN A 182 8.15 -31.65 -7.38
C GLN A 182 8.34 -32.81 -8.34
#